data_AF-A0A0N5BU92-F1
#
_entry.id   AF-A0A0N5BU92-F1
#
_cell.length_a   1.000
_cell.length_b   1.000
_cell.length_c   1.000
_cell.angle_alpha   90.00
_cell.angle_beta   90.00
_cell.angle_gamma   90.00
#
_symmetry.space_group_name_H-M   'P 1'
#
loop_
_entity.id
_entity.type
_entity.pdbx_description
1 polymer ?
#
loop_
_entity_poly.entity_id
_entity_poly.type
_entity_poly.pdbx_seq_one_letter_code
_entity_poly.pdbx_strand_id
1 'polypeptide(L)'
;MISVLEIIQLAYKIPSLLLMILSIYIIITEIKNRNAHFNTQFYLIIVCKLSNEIIYNITVFIFVLLPKWGFYKKFLKNHDWTATIYFVLSTQQITFMFFITLIISINRYIAVKYPLLYKFYFLKSKMVIILLSVITLSTIIGLGNIFFEARFDKMDSFDTLIPSLTSESAFYYRIFYQIFLFGIISIATCTFNTMAILTLRKLNKNGIKYKKELNYTIYSILTFITLFLVEILYVCNFIVSIFDFVSLMYPIYFLFNMVLDLTSIGKFYFLIYSS
;
A
#
# COMPACT_ATOMS: atom_id res chain seq x y z
N MET A 1 1.89 -27.65 0.40
CA MET A 1 1.88 -27.85 1.86
C MET A 1 1.88 -26.48 2.52
N ILE A 2 0.97 -26.20 3.44
CA ILE A 2 0.89 -24.89 4.12
C ILE A 2 2.07 -24.79 5.08
N SER A 3 2.85 -23.72 5.00
CA SER A 3 3.97 -23.51 5.92
C SER A 3 3.49 -22.96 7.28
N VAL A 4 4.21 -23.24 8.37
CA VAL A 4 3.91 -22.67 9.70
C VAL A 4 3.84 -21.14 9.66
N LEU A 5 4.70 -20.54 8.84
CA LEU A 5 4.77 -19.12 8.61
C LEU A 5 3.49 -18.56 7.97
N GLU A 6 2.93 -19.26 6.98
CA GLU A 6 1.64 -18.90 6.38
C GLU A 6 0.50 -18.99 7.39
N ILE A 7 0.53 -19.99 8.28
CA ILE A 7 -0.48 -20.12 9.35
C ILE A 7 -0.41 -18.90 10.28
N ILE A 8 0.79 -18.48 10.68
CA ILE A 8 0.99 -17.27 11.48
C ILE A 8 0.48 -16.04 10.73
N GLN A 9 0.77 -15.93 9.42
CA GLN A 9 0.29 -14.84 8.59
C GLN A 9 -1.23 -14.76 8.53
N LEU A 10 -1.90 -15.88 8.30
CA LEU A 10 -3.37 -15.94 8.28
C LEU A 10 -3.96 -15.59 9.65
N ALA A 11 -3.34 -16.06 10.73
CA ALA A 11 -3.81 -15.84 12.09
C ALA A 11 -3.91 -14.35 12.44
N TYR A 12 -3.02 -13.49 11.93
CA TYR A 12 -3.19 -12.04 12.09
C TYR A 12 -3.94 -11.37 10.93
N LYS A 13 -3.80 -11.84 9.68
CA LYS A 13 -4.44 -11.19 8.51
C LYS A 13 -5.95 -11.26 8.56
N ILE A 14 -6.54 -12.40 8.90
CA ILE A 14 -8.00 -12.56 8.91
C ILE A 14 -8.64 -11.63 9.95
N PRO A 15 -8.23 -11.62 11.24
CA PRO A 15 -8.75 -10.66 12.19
C PRO A 15 -8.50 -9.20 11.80
N SER A 16 -7.32 -8.89 11.24
CA SER A 16 -7.00 -7.54 10.79
C SER A 16 -7.96 -7.06 9.71
N LEU A 17 -8.25 -7.89 8.70
CA LEU A 17 -9.19 -7.55 7.63
C LEU A 17 -10.60 -7.30 8.18
N LEU A 18 -11.08 -8.12 9.11
CA LEU A 18 -12.36 -7.91 9.77
C LEU A 18 -12.40 -6.57 10.53
N LEU A 19 -11.33 -6.24 11.26
CA LEU A 19 -11.21 -4.96 11.96
C LEU A 19 -11.15 -3.77 10.99
N MET A 20 -10.48 -3.91 9.84
CA MET A 20 -10.43 -2.87 8.81
C MET A 20 -11.81 -2.64 8.19
N ILE A 21 -12.57 -3.71 7.91
CA ILE A 21 -13.96 -3.63 7.44
C ILE A 21 -14.84 -2.93 8.49
N LEU A 22 -14.74 -3.34 9.75
CA LEU A 22 -15.47 -2.70 10.85
C LEU A 22 -15.12 -1.21 10.98
N SER A 23 -13.84 -0.87 10.85
CA SER A 23 -13.37 0.52 10.91
C SER A 23 -13.96 1.35 9.76
N ILE A 24 -13.98 0.83 8.54
CA ILE A 24 -14.63 1.49 7.40
C ILE A 24 -16.12 1.71 7.70
N TYR A 25 -16.82 0.69 8.19
CA TYR A 25 -18.24 0.78 8.51
C TYR A 25 -18.53 1.88 9.56
N ILE A 26 -17.75 1.92 10.64
CA ILE A 26 -17.86 2.94 11.70
C ILE A 26 -17.60 4.34 11.10
N ILE A 27 -16.52 4.50 10.34
CA ILE A 27 -16.16 5.79 9.73
C ILE A 27 -17.27 6.28 8.78
N ILE A 28 -17.82 5.41 7.93
CA ILE A 28 -18.92 5.75 7.02
C ILE A 28 -20.17 6.16 7.81
N THR A 29 -20.48 5.45 8.89
CA THR A 29 -21.63 5.75 9.75
C THR A 29 -21.48 7.12 10.42
N GLU A 30 -20.30 7.44 10.96
CA GLU A 30 -20.00 8.76 11.54
C GLU A 30 -20.09 9.88 10.50
N ILE A 31 -19.61 9.66 9.27
CA ILE A 31 -19.75 10.62 8.16
C ILE A 31 -21.23 10.86 7.83
N LYS A 32 -22.05 9.79 7.80
CA LYS A 32 -23.48 9.88 7.52
C LYS A 32 -24.23 10.65 8.60
N ASN A 33 -23.87 10.45 9.86
CA ASN A 33 -24.49 11.11 11.02
C ASN A 33 -24.09 12.59 11.19
N ARG A 34 -23.26 13.14 10.29
CA ARG A 34 -22.80 14.55 10.28
C ARG A 34 -22.21 15.01 11.61
N ASN A 35 -21.43 14.14 12.26
CA ASN A 35 -20.75 14.48 13.51
C ASN A 35 -19.81 15.68 13.30
N ALA A 36 -20.06 16.79 14.01
CA ALA A 36 -19.34 18.05 13.82
C ALA A 36 -17.85 17.97 14.20
N HIS A 37 -17.46 17.01 15.05
CA HIS A 37 -16.08 16.79 15.44
C HIS A 37 -15.28 15.93 14.45
N PHE A 38 -15.95 15.36 13.45
CA PHE A 38 -15.35 14.44 12.50
C PHE A 38 -14.88 15.17 11.25
N ASN A 39 -13.56 15.16 10.99
CA ASN A 39 -13.01 15.73 9.77
C ASN A 39 -13.30 14.82 8.57
N THR A 40 -14.52 14.94 8.04
CA THR A 40 -15.05 14.11 6.95
C THR A 40 -14.10 13.96 5.76
N GLN A 41 -13.32 14.99 5.45
CA GLN A 41 -12.38 15.01 4.32
C GLN A 41 -11.20 14.07 4.55
N PHE A 42 -10.56 14.16 5.72
CA PHE A 42 -9.46 13.28 6.08
C PHE A 42 -9.91 11.83 6.20
N TYR A 43 -11.05 11.59 6.85
CA TYR A 43 -11.56 10.24 7.03
C TYR A 43 -11.99 9.57 5.73
N LEU A 44 -12.42 10.33 4.72
CA LEU A 44 -12.69 9.79 3.39
C LEU A 44 -11.41 9.25 2.73
N ILE A 45 -10.26 9.92 2.90
CA ILE A 45 -8.95 9.41 2.46
C ILE A 45 -8.63 8.08 3.16
N ILE A 46 -8.90 8.00 4.47
CA ILE A 46 -8.67 6.78 5.26
C ILE A 46 -9.56 5.64 4.79
N VAL A 47 -10.84 5.89 4.51
CA VAL A 47 -11.74 4.86 3.95
C VAL A 47 -11.19 4.33 2.64
N CYS A 48 -10.83 5.21 1.70
CA CYS A 48 -10.25 4.77 0.42
C CYS A 48 -8.96 3.96 0.59
N LYS A 49 -8.08 4.37 1.51
CA LYS A 49 -6.86 3.62 1.85
C LYS A 49 -7.20 2.21 2.35
N LEU A 50 -8.06 2.09 3.36
CA LEU A 50 -8.42 0.81 3.95
C LEU A 50 -9.15 -0.10 2.96
N SER A 51 -10.06 0.45 2.14
CA SER A 51 -10.72 -0.31 1.08
C SER A 51 -9.73 -0.90 0.09
N ASN A 52 -8.75 -0.11 -0.37
CA ASN A 52 -7.71 -0.61 -1.27
C ASN A 52 -6.85 -1.70 -0.62
N GLU A 53 -6.49 -1.55 0.66
CA GLU A 53 -5.70 -2.56 1.38
C GLU A 53 -6.47 -3.88 1.57
N ILE A 54 -7.78 -3.83 1.83
CA ILE A 54 -8.64 -5.03 1.88
C ILE A 54 -8.67 -5.71 0.51
N ILE A 55 -8.91 -4.95 -0.56
CA ILE A 55 -8.98 -5.48 -1.93
C ILE A 55 -7.61 -6.08 -2.35
N TYR A 56 -6.50 -5.43 -1.99
CA TYR A 56 -5.16 -5.95 -2.24
C TYR A 56 -4.93 -7.31 -1.56
N ASN A 57 -5.27 -7.42 -0.28
CA ASN A 57 -5.15 -8.69 0.44
C ASN A 57 -6.03 -9.80 -0.16
N ILE A 58 -7.26 -9.47 -0.59
CA ILE A 58 -8.14 -10.42 -1.31
C ILE A 58 -7.49 -10.84 -2.64
N THR A 59 -6.91 -9.89 -3.39
CA THR A 59 -6.24 -10.15 -4.67
C THR A 59 -5.07 -11.11 -4.48
N VAL A 60 -4.19 -10.86 -3.51
CA VAL A 60 -3.06 -11.75 -3.18
C VAL A 60 -3.57 -13.11 -2.69
N PHE A 61 -4.61 -13.14 -1.87
CA PHE A 61 -5.18 -14.38 -1.37
C PHE A 61 -5.70 -15.27 -2.50
N ILE A 62 -6.44 -14.69 -3.44
CA ILE A 62 -6.95 -15.38 -4.63
C ILE A 62 -5.77 -15.80 -5.51
N PHE A 63 -5.03 -14.87 -6.10
CA PHE A 63 -4.10 -15.22 -7.17
C PHE A 63 -2.79 -15.88 -6.73
N VAL A 64 -2.44 -15.84 -5.43
CA VAL A 64 -1.17 -16.36 -4.93
C VAL A 64 -1.37 -17.46 -3.88
N LEU A 65 -2.09 -17.17 -2.78
CA LEU A 65 -2.16 -18.10 -1.64
C LEU A 65 -2.98 -19.35 -1.94
N LEU A 66 -4.19 -19.20 -2.50
CA LEU A 66 -5.04 -20.34 -2.84
C LEU A 66 -4.38 -21.32 -3.85
N PRO A 67 -3.76 -20.85 -4.96
CA PRO A 67 -2.99 -21.69 -5.87
C PRO A 67 -1.82 -22.40 -5.20
N LYS A 68 -1.10 -21.69 -4.32
CA LYS A 68 -0.01 -22.28 -3.53
C LYS A 68 -0.49 -23.46 -2.67
N TRP A 69 -1.72 -23.40 -2.17
CA TRP A 69 -2.34 -24.47 -1.39
C TRP A 69 -2.94 -25.60 -2.24
N GLY A 70 -2.89 -25.51 -3.57
CA GLY A 70 -3.39 -26.54 -4.48
C GLY A 70 -4.73 -26.22 -5.12
N PHE A 71 -5.40 -25.13 -4.74
CA PHE A 71 -6.70 -24.79 -5.29
C PHE A 71 -6.56 -24.25 -6.72
N TYR A 72 -7.39 -24.78 -7.63
CA TYR A 72 -7.56 -24.34 -9.03
C TYR A 72 -6.26 -24.05 -9.82
N LYS A 73 -5.13 -24.67 -9.46
CA LYS A 73 -3.84 -24.56 -10.17
C LYS A 73 -3.99 -24.80 -11.68
N LYS A 74 -4.75 -25.82 -12.07
CA LYS A 74 -5.02 -26.18 -13.47
C LYS A 74 -5.78 -25.07 -14.21
N PHE A 75 -6.71 -24.39 -13.55
CA PHE A 75 -7.45 -23.28 -14.13
C PHE A 75 -6.52 -22.11 -14.42
N LEU A 76 -5.73 -21.66 -13.44
CA LEU A 76 -4.79 -20.54 -13.65
C LEU A 76 -3.74 -20.85 -14.71
N LYS A 77 -3.18 -22.07 -14.70
CA LYS A 77 -2.17 -22.49 -15.68
C LYS A 77 -2.70 -22.51 -17.12
N ASN A 78 -3.99 -22.80 -17.31
CA ASN A 78 -4.60 -22.89 -18.64
C ASN A 78 -5.13 -21.54 -19.15
N HIS A 79 -5.06 -20.49 -18.34
CA HIS A 79 -5.73 -19.22 -18.60
C HIS A 79 -4.82 -18.03 -18.29
N ASP A 80 -3.95 -17.68 -19.24
CA ASP A 80 -2.95 -16.61 -19.10
C ASP A 80 -3.53 -15.23 -18.75
N TRP A 81 -4.79 -14.97 -19.17
CA TRP A 81 -5.50 -13.75 -18.78
C TRP A 81 -5.61 -13.56 -17.26
N THR A 82 -5.60 -14.65 -16.48
CA THR A 82 -5.64 -14.59 -15.01
C THR A 82 -4.36 -14.01 -14.42
N ALA A 83 -3.19 -14.33 -15.00
CA ALA A 83 -1.91 -13.74 -14.59
C ALA A 83 -1.86 -12.26 -14.96
N THR A 84 -2.39 -11.91 -16.14
CA THR A 84 -2.48 -10.52 -16.59
C THR A 84 -3.36 -9.69 -15.64
N ILE A 85 -4.53 -10.21 -15.26
CA ILE A 85 -5.41 -9.56 -14.28
C ILE A 85 -4.69 -9.39 -12.94
N TYR A 86 -3.97 -10.40 -12.47
CA TYR A 86 -3.20 -10.29 -11.24
C TYR A 86 -2.17 -9.14 -11.30
N PHE A 87 -1.38 -9.04 -12.36
CA PHE A 87 -0.39 -7.95 -12.50
C PHE A 87 -1.05 -6.59 -12.62
N VAL A 88 -2.15 -6.47 -13.36
CA VAL A 88 -2.91 -5.22 -13.49
C VAL A 88 -3.44 -4.77 -12.13
N LEU A 89 -4.13 -5.66 -11.40
CA LEU A 89 -4.73 -5.35 -10.11
C LEU A 89 -3.68 -5.05 -9.05
N SER A 90 -2.67 -5.92 -8.89
CA SER A 90 -1.62 -5.73 -7.89
C SER A 90 -0.83 -4.43 -8.12
N THR A 91 -0.47 -4.14 -9.38
CA THR A 91 0.24 -2.89 -9.72
C THR A 91 -0.66 -1.67 -9.49
N GLN A 92 -1.93 -1.73 -9.86
CA GLN A 92 -2.90 -0.66 -9.61
C GLN A 92 -3.04 -0.38 -8.11
N GLN A 93 -3.22 -1.42 -7.30
CA GLN A 93 -3.43 -1.32 -5.86
C GLN A 93 -2.19 -0.83 -5.11
N ILE A 94 -0.99 -1.29 -5.49
CA ILE A 94 0.27 -0.81 -4.92
C ILE A 94 0.50 0.65 -5.30
N THR A 95 0.31 1.01 -6.57
CA THR A 95 0.40 2.41 -7.03
C THR A 95 -0.55 3.32 -6.27
N PHE A 96 -1.80 2.87 -6.06
CA PHE A 96 -2.77 3.56 -5.23
C PHE A 96 -2.28 3.73 -3.78
N MET A 97 -1.66 2.70 -3.19
CA MET A 97 -1.09 2.75 -1.84
C MET A 97 -0.01 3.83 -1.71
N PHE A 98 0.87 3.97 -2.70
CA PHE A 98 1.89 5.03 -2.72
C PHE A 98 1.26 6.42 -2.84
N PHE A 99 0.35 6.63 -3.80
CA PHE A 99 -0.31 7.92 -3.98
C PHE A 99 -1.19 8.33 -2.80
N ILE A 100 -1.96 7.41 -2.22
CA ILE A 100 -2.81 7.73 -1.06
C ILE A 100 -1.95 8.08 0.16
N THR A 101 -0.80 7.43 0.33
CA THR A 101 0.15 7.75 1.40
C THR A 101 0.72 9.16 1.23
N LEU A 102 1.09 9.54 -0.01
CA LEU A 102 1.53 10.90 -0.32
C LEU A 102 0.44 11.93 -0.02
N ILE A 103 -0.81 11.69 -0.43
CA ILE A 103 -1.94 12.57 -0.11
C ILE A 103 -2.09 12.75 1.40
N ILE A 104 -2.01 11.67 2.18
CA ILE A 104 -2.13 11.74 3.64
C ILE A 104 -0.99 12.60 4.24
N SER A 105 0.23 12.50 3.70
CA SER A 105 1.35 13.32 4.14
C SER A 105 1.19 14.80 3.77
N ILE A 106 0.73 15.10 2.56
CA ILE A 106 0.41 16.47 2.12
C ILE A 106 -0.72 17.06 2.98
N ASN A 107 -1.80 16.30 3.18
CA ASN A 107 -2.95 16.71 4.01
C ASN A 107 -2.50 17.11 5.41
N ARG A 108 -1.68 16.28 6.05
CA ARG A 108 -1.15 16.56 7.39
C ARG A 108 -0.24 17.77 7.41
N TYR A 109 0.68 17.91 6.45
CA TYR A 109 1.54 19.08 6.37
C TYR A 109 0.75 20.38 6.23
N ILE A 110 -0.24 20.42 5.32
CA ILE A 110 -1.08 21.60 5.11
C ILE A 110 -1.92 21.89 6.36
N ALA A 111 -2.47 20.87 7.02
CA ALA A 111 -3.25 21.03 8.24
C ALA A 111 -2.45 21.70 9.36
N VAL A 112 -1.18 21.32 9.50
CA VAL A 112 -0.29 21.85 10.53
C VAL A 112 0.23 23.24 10.18
N LYS A 113 0.79 23.42 8.97
CA LYS A 113 1.50 24.65 8.61
C LYS A 113 0.58 25.76 8.10
N TYR A 114 -0.50 25.40 7.42
CA TYR A 114 -1.39 26.35 6.78
C TYR A 114 -2.87 26.02 7.05
N PRO A 115 -3.34 26.10 8.31
CA PRO A 115 -4.69 25.69 8.71
C PRO A 115 -5.81 26.48 7.99
N LEU A 116 -5.55 27.73 7.60
CA LEU A 116 -6.50 28.52 6.80
C LEU A 116 -6.63 27.97 5.37
N LEU A 117 -5.50 27.65 4.73
CA LEU A 117 -5.48 27.06 3.38
C LEU A 117 -6.04 25.64 3.37
N TYR A 118 -5.94 24.90 4.48
CA TYR A 118 -6.51 23.57 4.61
C TYR A 118 -8.01 23.56 4.26
N LYS A 119 -8.78 24.52 4.79
CA LYS A 119 -10.22 24.64 4.51
C LYS A 119 -10.51 24.86 3.03
N PHE A 120 -9.63 25.52 2.29
CA PHE A 120 -9.82 25.82 0.86
C PHE A 120 -9.34 24.70 -0.07
N TYR A 121 -8.23 24.03 0.25
CA TYR A 121 -7.69 22.94 -0.56
C TYR A 121 -8.46 21.64 -0.35
N PHE A 122 -8.89 21.36 0.87
CA PHE A 122 -9.52 20.09 1.22
C PHE A 122 -11.04 20.11 1.15
N LEU A 123 -11.68 21.15 0.60
CA LEU A 123 -13.13 21.19 0.37
C LEU A 123 -13.67 19.86 -0.19
N LYS A 124 -14.87 19.47 0.24
CA LYS A 124 -15.47 18.15 -0.07
C LYS A 124 -15.44 17.82 -1.56
N SER A 125 -15.80 18.78 -2.43
CA SER A 125 -15.78 18.60 -3.89
C SER A 125 -14.36 18.40 -4.44
N LYS A 126 -13.39 19.19 -4.00
CA LYS A 126 -11.98 19.07 -4.41
C LYS A 126 -11.38 17.74 -3.97
N MET A 127 -11.75 17.25 -2.79
CA MET A 127 -11.26 15.97 -2.29
C MET A 127 -11.74 14.78 -3.09
N VAL A 128 -12.99 14.80 -3.54
CA VAL A 128 -13.50 13.77 -4.46
C VAL A 128 -12.71 13.78 -5.78
N ILE A 129 -12.42 14.97 -6.33
CA ILE A 129 -11.63 15.11 -7.56
C ILE A 129 -10.21 14.58 -7.37
N ILE A 130 -9.53 14.93 -6.26
CA ILE A 130 -8.18 14.44 -5.95
C ILE A 130 -8.18 12.91 -5.86
N LEU A 131 -9.14 12.31 -5.17
CA LEU A 131 -9.18 10.84 -5.03
C LEU A 131 -9.50 10.16 -6.35
N LEU A 132 -10.41 10.70 -7.15
CA LEU A 132 -10.68 10.19 -8.49
C LEU A 132 -9.43 10.27 -9.38
N SER A 133 -8.65 11.35 -9.27
CA SER A 133 -7.38 11.49 -10.00
C SER A 133 -6.36 10.43 -9.59
N VAL A 134 -6.29 10.07 -8.30
CA VAL A 134 -5.40 9.01 -7.83
C VAL A 134 -5.87 7.63 -8.28
N ILE A 135 -7.17 7.36 -8.25
CA ILE A 135 -7.72 6.09 -8.76
C ILE A 135 -7.36 5.97 -10.24
N THR A 136 -7.68 6.99 -11.05
CA THR A 136 -7.42 6.97 -12.51
C THR A 136 -5.93 6.81 -12.83
N LEU A 137 -5.04 7.56 -12.17
CA LEU A 137 -3.59 7.40 -12.35
C LEU A 137 -3.12 6.00 -11.97
N SER A 138 -3.60 5.46 -10.84
CA SER A 138 -3.25 4.10 -10.42
C SER A 138 -3.74 3.04 -11.40
N THR A 139 -4.92 3.23 -11.98
CA THR A 139 -5.49 2.35 -13.01
C THR A 139 -4.69 2.41 -14.29
N ILE A 140 -4.26 3.60 -14.74
CA ILE A 140 -3.41 3.74 -15.94
C ILE A 140 -2.09 2.97 -15.78
N ILE A 141 -1.43 3.09 -14.62
CA ILE A 141 -0.20 2.34 -14.33
C ILE A 141 -0.47 0.82 -14.22
N GLY A 142 -1.62 0.42 -13.66
CA GLY A 142 -2.03 -0.99 -13.65
C GLY A 142 -2.21 -1.56 -15.05
N LEU A 143 -3.03 -0.88 -15.87
CA LEU A 143 -3.38 -1.29 -17.23
C LEU A 143 -2.17 -1.36 -18.17
N GLY A 144 -1.10 -0.61 -17.89
CA GLY A 144 0.16 -0.75 -18.63
C GLY A 144 0.71 -2.19 -18.63
N ASN A 145 0.37 -3.02 -17.64
CA ASN A 145 0.79 -4.42 -17.60
C ASN A 145 0.12 -5.33 -18.63
N ILE A 146 -0.98 -4.89 -19.28
CA ILE A 146 -1.69 -5.69 -20.29
C ILE A 146 -0.78 -6.00 -21.49
N PHE A 147 0.18 -5.13 -21.79
CA PHE A 147 1.04 -5.25 -22.96
C PHE A 147 2.20 -6.24 -22.81
N PHE A 148 2.37 -6.89 -21.65
CA PHE A 148 3.60 -7.61 -21.30
C PHE A 148 3.49 -9.13 -21.21
N GLU A 149 2.42 -9.73 -21.75
CA GLU A 149 2.18 -11.19 -21.80
C GLU A 149 2.52 -11.90 -20.47
N ALA A 150 1.56 -11.90 -19.55
CA ALA A 150 1.72 -12.59 -18.27
C ALA A 150 1.18 -14.01 -18.33
N ARG A 151 1.86 -14.94 -17.65
CA ARG A 151 1.39 -16.33 -17.48
C ARG A 151 1.72 -16.85 -16.08
N PHE A 152 1.09 -17.95 -15.71
CA PHE A 152 1.40 -18.65 -14.47
C PHE A 152 2.34 -19.82 -14.75
N ASP A 153 3.60 -19.66 -14.35
CA ASP A 153 4.63 -20.68 -14.53
C ASP A 153 4.80 -21.55 -13.28
N LYS A 154 5.23 -22.79 -13.51
CA LYS A 154 5.55 -23.73 -12.44
C LYS A 154 7.01 -23.49 -12.03
N MET A 155 7.24 -23.24 -10.74
CA MET A 155 8.59 -23.18 -10.20
C MET A 155 9.01 -24.59 -9.76
N ASP A 156 9.95 -25.19 -10.50
CA ASP A 156 10.35 -26.61 -10.37
C ASP A 156 10.84 -26.98 -8.96
N SER A 157 11.39 -26.02 -8.22
CA SER A 157 11.91 -26.23 -6.87
C SER A 157 10.85 -26.37 -5.78
N PHE A 158 9.60 -25.92 -6.01
CA PHE A 158 8.59 -25.84 -4.93
C PHE A 158 7.19 -26.36 -5.31
N ASP A 159 6.98 -26.86 -6.54
CA ASP A 159 5.64 -27.24 -7.06
C ASP A 159 4.60 -26.10 -6.92
N THR A 160 5.08 -24.86 -6.87
CA THR A 160 4.26 -23.66 -6.73
C THR A 160 4.05 -22.99 -8.07
N LEU A 161 2.83 -22.52 -8.28
CA LEU A 161 2.44 -21.73 -9.44
C LEU A 161 2.71 -20.25 -9.11
N ILE A 162 3.52 -19.57 -9.91
CA ILE A 162 3.90 -18.16 -9.68
C ILE A 162 3.61 -17.37 -10.96
N PRO A 163 2.99 -16.18 -10.85
CA PRO A 163 2.79 -15.33 -12.01
C PRO A 163 4.12 -14.74 -12.48
N SER A 164 4.40 -14.87 -13.78
CA SER A 164 5.60 -14.38 -14.45
C SER A 164 5.21 -13.50 -15.65
N LEU A 165 6.12 -12.59 -16.01
CA LEU A 165 6.04 -11.79 -17.23
C LEU A 165 7.09 -12.32 -18.20
N THR A 166 6.72 -12.57 -19.45
CA THR A 166 7.62 -13.19 -20.43
C THR A 166 8.44 -12.17 -21.22
N SER A 167 7.98 -10.92 -21.30
CA SER A 167 8.60 -9.91 -22.16
C SER A 167 9.72 -9.12 -21.46
N GLU A 168 10.82 -8.88 -22.17
CA GLU A 168 11.92 -8.02 -21.70
C GLU A 168 11.46 -6.56 -21.47
N SER A 169 10.49 -6.08 -22.25
CA SER A 169 9.91 -4.74 -22.08
C SER A 169 9.18 -4.59 -20.74
N ALA A 170 8.65 -5.68 -20.18
CA ALA A 170 8.05 -5.70 -18.85
C ALA A 170 9.04 -5.31 -17.76
N PHE A 171 10.31 -5.71 -17.94
CA PHE A 171 11.39 -5.40 -17.00
C PHE A 171 11.62 -3.89 -16.92
N TYR A 172 11.72 -3.21 -18.06
CA TYR A 172 11.87 -1.75 -18.11
C TYR A 172 10.65 -1.02 -17.54
N TYR A 173 9.44 -1.53 -17.79
CA TYR A 173 8.23 -0.97 -17.20
C TYR A 173 8.24 -1.08 -15.67
N ARG A 174 8.66 -2.24 -15.12
CA ARG A 174 8.83 -2.44 -13.69
C ARG A 174 9.84 -1.47 -13.08
N ILE A 175 10.98 -1.24 -13.74
CA ILE A 175 11.94 -0.21 -13.30
C ILE A 175 11.27 1.16 -13.21
N PHE A 176 10.53 1.55 -14.25
CA PHE A 176 9.86 2.84 -14.32
C PHE A 176 8.94 3.06 -13.11
N TYR A 177 8.01 2.15 -12.83
CA TYR A 177 7.07 2.39 -11.75
C TYR A 177 7.62 2.02 -10.36
N GLN A 178 8.40 0.94 -10.21
CA GLN A 178 8.88 0.48 -8.88
C GLN A 178 10.03 1.31 -8.34
N ILE A 179 10.94 1.77 -9.20
CA ILE A 179 12.13 2.51 -8.78
C ILE A 179 11.90 4.00 -8.94
N PHE A 180 11.56 4.48 -10.15
CA PHE A 180 11.47 5.92 -10.40
C PHE A 180 10.19 6.52 -9.82
N LEU A 181 9.01 6.02 -10.20
CA LEU A 181 7.75 6.60 -9.75
C LEU A 181 7.58 6.47 -8.23
N PHE A 182 7.74 5.25 -7.69
CA PHE A 182 7.60 5.04 -6.25
C PHE A 182 8.73 5.73 -5.47
N GLY A 183 9.96 5.75 -5.97
CA GLY A 183 11.08 6.52 -5.41
C GLY A 183 10.76 8.00 -5.22
N ILE A 184 10.28 8.65 -6.28
CA ILE A 184 9.88 10.06 -6.24
C ILE A 184 8.75 10.27 -5.22
N ILE A 185 7.74 9.39 -5.23
CA ILE A 185 6.60 9.48 -4.31
C ILE A 185 7.06 9.32 -2.85
N SER A 186 7.96 8.39 -2.55
CA SER A 186 8.48 8.19 -1.20
C SER A 186 9.29 9.41 -0.74
N ILE A 187 10.21 9.92 -1.58
CA ILE A 187 10.98 11.13 -1.24
C ILE A 187 10.03 12.30 -0.95
N ALA A 188 9.01 12.51 -1.79
CA ALA A 188 7.99 13.53 -1.56
C ALA A 188 7.22 13.29 -0.24
N THR A 189 6.82 12.05 0.04
CA THR A 189 6.13 11.69 1.27
C THR A 189 6.98 11.97 2.51
N CYS A 190 8.27 11.60 2.45
CA CYS A 190 9.25 11.80 3.52
C CYS A 190 9.51 13.28 3.78
N THR A 191 9.63 14.09 2.73
CA THR A 191 9.81 15.55 2.86
C THR A 191 8.59 16.21 3.50
N PHE A 192 7.37 15.89 3.05
CA PHE A 192 6.14 16.44 3.66
C PHE A 192 5.96 16.02 5.13
N ASN A 193 6.21 14.75 5.45
CA ASN A 193 6.18 14.27 6.84
C ASN A 193 7.21 15.00 7.72
N THR A 194 8.44 15.16 7.22
CA THR A 194 9.50 15.87 7.95
C THR A 194 9.13 17.34 8.17
N MET A 195 8.62 18.02 7.14
CA MET A 195 8.17 19.40 7.27
C MET A 195 7.00 19.54 8.27
N ALA A 196 6.07 18.57 8.29
CA ALA A 196 4.98 18.56 9.26
C ALA A 196 5.51 18.43 10.70
N ILE A 197 6.43 17.50 10.96
CA ILE A 197 7.07 17.32 12.28
C ILE A 197 7.82 18.59 12.70
N LEU A 198 8.64 19.15 11.81
CA LEU A 198 9.40 20.37 12.11
C LEU A 198 8.49 21.55 12.44
N THR A 199 7.36 21.66 11.75
CA THR A 199 6.37 22.72 12.00
C THR A 199 5.66 22.50 13.34
N LEU A 200 5.24 21.27 13.65
CA LEU A 200 4.67 20.92 14.96
C LEU A 200 5.65 21.24 16.09
N ARG A 201 6.93 20.85 15.96
CA ARG A 201 7.96 21.12 16.96
C ARG A 201 8.18 22.61 17.21
N LYS A 202 8.04 23.45 16.18
CA LYS A 202 8.12 24.93 16.33
C LYS A 202 6.92 25.48 17.11
N LEU A 203 5.71 25.01 16.83
CA LEU A 203 4.49 25.44 17.52
C LEU A 203 4.50 25.02 19.01
N ASN A 204 5.07 23.85 19.33
CA ASN A 204 5.10 23.29 20.69
C ASN A 204 6.04 24.00 21.66
N LYS A 205 7.04 24.73 21.17
CA LYS A 205 7.84 25.60 22.04
C LYS A 205 6.98 26.63 22.78
N ASN A 206 5.73 26.83 22.35
CA ASN A 206 4.81 27.83 22.88
C ASN A 206 3.63 27.23 23.71
N GLY A 207 3.57 25.92 24.01
CA GLY A 207 2.48 25.37 24.84
C GLY A 207 2.44 23.84 25.05
N ILE A 208 1.82 23.41 26.15
CA ILE A 208 1.76 22.03 26.66
C ILE A 208 0.68 21.21 25.92
N LYS A 209 1.03 20.48 24.84
CA LYS A 209 0.15 19.47 24.17
C LYS A 209 0.89 18.21 23.64
N TYR A 210 1.94 17.80 24.35
CA TYR A 210 2.97 16.84 23.92
C TYR A 210 2.50 15.43 23.47
N LYS A 211 1.43 14.86 24.02
CA LYS A 211 1.09 13.43 23.84
C LYS A 211 0.57 13.08 22.44
N LYS A 212 -0.34 13.88 21.86
CA LYS A 212 -0.88 13.62 20.51
C LYS A 212 0.17 13.85 19.42
N GLU A 213 1.09 14.78 19.64
CA GLU A 213 2.17 15.12 18.70
C GLU A 213 3.26 14.05 18.64
N LEU A 214 3.55 13.40 19.77
CA LEU A 214 4.43 12.24 19.83
C LEU A 214 3.90 11.12 18.92
N ASN A 215 2.60 10.79 19.03
CA ASN A 215 1.97 9.75 18.22
C ASN A 215 2.06 10.06 16.71
N TYR A 216 1.86 11.32 16.31
CA TYR A 216 2.01 11.73 14.91
C TYR A 216 3.45 11.66 14.41
N THR A 217 4.42 11.99 15.27
CA THR A 217 5.84 11.90 14.94
C THR A 217 6.25 10.43 14.75
N ILE A 218 5.82 9.55 15.66
CA ILE A 218 6.08 8.11 15.57
C ILE A 218 5.42 7.53 14.31
N TYR A 219 4.17 7.87 14.00
CA TYR A 219 3.51 7.44 12.76
C TYR A 219 4.33 7.82 11.52
N SER A 220 4.84 9.04 11.50
CA SER A 220 5.59 9.59 10.37
C SER A 220 6.93 8.88 10.21
N ILE A 221 7.63 8.58 11.31
CA ILE A 221 8.85 7.77 11.32
C ILE A 221 8.56 6.35 10.83
N LEU A 222 7.48 5.72 11.32
CA LEU A 222 7.08 4.38 10.88
C LEU A 222 6.73 4.37 9.38
N THR A 223 6.09 5.44 8.88
CA THR A 223 5.83 5.63 7.45
C THR A 223 7.11 5.74 6.64
N PHE A 224 8.10 6.49 7.13
CA PHE A 224 9.42 6.60 6.50
C PHE A 224 10.12 5.24 6.43
N ILE A 225 10.24 4.53 7.56
CA ILE A 225 10.93 3.24 7.65
C ILE A 225 10.27 2.22 6.72
N THR A 226 8.94 2.12 6.74
CA THR A 226 8.22 1.17 5.89
C THR A 226 8.41 1.45 4.40
N LEU A 227 8.32 2.71 3.96
CA LEU A 227 8.55 3.07 2.55
C LEU A 227 10.00 2.76 2.12
N PHE A 228 10.96 3.11 2.97
CA PHE A 228 12.37 2.83 2.70
C PHE A 228 12.66 1.33 2.59
N LEU A 229 12.07 0.50 3.46
CA LEU A 229 12.19 -0.95 3.37
C LEU A 229 11.56 -1.51 2.09
N VAL A 230 10.39 -0.99 1.68
CA VAL A 230 9.75 -1.40 0.42
C VAL A 230 10.67 -1.10 -0.78
N GLU A 231 11.30 0.08 -0.81
CA GLU A 231 12.23 0.47 -1.89
C GLU A 231 13.49 -0.38 -1.93
N ILE A 232 14.12 -0.63 -0.78
CA ILE A 232 15.26 -1.55 -0.70
C ILE A 232 14.89 -2.90 -1.28
N LEU A 233 13.72 -3.42 -0.91
CA LEU A 233 13.27 -4.73 -1.40
C LEU A 233 12.94 -4.73 -2.89
N TYR A 234 12.44 -3.63 -3.45
CA TYR A 234 12.32 -3.49 -4.91
C TYR A 234 13.68 -3.54 -5.60
N VAL A 235 14.67 -2.82 -5.10
CA VAL A 235 16.04 -2.84 -5.63
C VAL A 235 16.68 -4.22 -5.48
N CYS A 236 16.51 -4.88 -4.34
CA CYS A 236 17.01 -6.25 -4.14
C CYS A 236 16.34 -7.25 -5.10
N ASN A 237 15.01 -7.16 -5.29
CA ASN A 237 14.28 -8.01 -6.22
C ASN A 237 14.75 -7.79 -7.66
N PHE A 238 15.09 -6.54 -8.02
CA PHE A 238 15.68 -6.20 -9.30
C PHE A 238 17.05 -6.84 -9.50
N ILE A 239 17.95 -6.70 -8.52
CA ILE A 239 19.30 -7.31 -8.55
C ILE A 239 19.17 -8.83 -8.68
N VAL A 240 18.32 -9.48 -7.89
CA VAL A 240 18.14 -10.93 -7.96
C VAL A 240 17.60 -11.39 -9.32
N SER A 241 16.72 -10.60 -9.93
CA SER A 241 16.21 -10.88 -11.29
C SER A 241 17.25 -10.70 -12.39
N ILE A 242 18.29 -9.87 -12.21
CA ILE A 242 19.37 -9.70 -13.19
C ILE A 242 20.38 -10.85 -13.10
N PHE A 243 20.72 -11.25 -11.87
CA PHE A 243 21.78 -12.23 -11.62
C PHE A 243 21.25 -13.67 -11.47
N ASP A 244 19.94 -13.90 -11.68
CA ASP A 244 19.28 -15.20 -11.55
C ASP A 244 19.59 -15.94 -10.25
N PHE A 245 19.67 -15.21 -9.13
CA PHE A 245 19.94 -15.79 -7.82
C PHE A 245 18.69 -16.46 -7.23
N VAL A 246 18.37 -17.66 -7.73
CA VAL A 246 17.19 -18.45 -7.32
C VAL A 246 17.10 -18.64 -5.81
N SER A 247 18.24 -18.79 -5.12
CA SER A 247 18.31 -18.97 -3.66
C SER A 247 17.84 -17.74 -2.87
N LEU A 248 17.96 -16.54 -3.45
CA LEU A 248 17.56 -15.27 -2.82
C LEU A 248 16.14 -14.83 -3.20
N MET A 249 15.54 -15.41 -4.25
CA MET A 249 14.22 -15.04 -4.72
C MET A 249 13.13 -15.28 -3.66
N TYR A 250 13.15 -16.46 -3.03
CA TYR A 250 12.20 -16.82 -1.98
C TYR A 250 12.28 -15.92 -0.73
N PRO A 251 13.46 -15.72 -0.09
CA PRO A 251 13.55 -14.88 1.10
C PRO A 251 13.21 -13.41 0.82
N ILE A 252 13.57 -12.87 -0.35
CA ILE A 252 13.19 -11.49 -0.74
C ILE A 252 11.68 -11.38 -0.90
N TYR A 253 11.05 -12.31 -1.61
CA TYR A 253 9.60 -12.33 -1.78
C TYR A 253 8.87 -12.42 -0.42
N PHE A 254 9.39 -13.24 0.49
CA PHE A 254 8.87 -13.35 1.84
C PHE A 254 9.00 -12.03 2.64
N LEU A 255 10.20 -11.43 2.67
CA LEU A 255 10.44 -10.15 3.32
C LEU A 255 9.57 -9.04 2.74
N PHE A 256 9.39 -9.03 1.42
CA PHE A 256 8.52 -8.08 0.74
C PHE A 256 7.08 -8.17 1.22
N ASN A 257 6.52 -9.37 1.33
CA ASN A 257 5.19 -9.56 1.88
C ASN A 257 5.09 -9.11 3.35
N MET A 258 6.10 -9.41 4.18
CA MET A 258 6.13 -8.92 5.57
C MET A 258 6.18 -7.40 5.66
N VAL A 259 6.98 -6.74 4.83
CA VAL A 259 7.10 -5.27 4.83
C VAL A 259 5.81 -4.62 4.31
N LEU A 260 5.14 -5.22 3.32
CA LEU A 260 3.82 -4.77 2.90
C LEU A 260 2.77 -4.93 4.01
N ASP A 261 2.80 -6.04 4.75
CA ASP A 261 1.94 -6.24 5.90
C ASP A 261 2.22 -5.19 7.01
N LEU A 262 3.48 -4.86 7.26
CA LEU A 262 3.85 -3.79 8.18
C LEU A 262 3.34 -2.43 7.70
N THR A 263 3.39 -2.19 6.39
CA THR A 263 2.91 -0.96 5.76
C THR A 263 1.38 -0.83 5.82
N SER A 264 0.65 -1.93 5.72
CA SER A 264 -0.82 -1.97 5.82
C SER A 264 -1.27 -2.16 7.27
N ILE A 265 -1.21 -3.40 7.77
CA ILE A 265 -1.72 -3.86 9.05
C ILE A 265 -0.99 -3.18 10.21
N GLY A 266 0.34 -3.07 10.13
CA GLY A 266 1.13 -2.39 11.16
C GLY A 266 0.72 -0.93 11.33
N LYS A 267 0.57 -0.18 10.23
CA LYS A 267 0.09 1.22 10.27
C LYS A 267 -1.35 1.33 10.76
N PHE A 268 -2.19 0.37 10.40
CA PHE A 268 -3.59 0.33 10.84
C PHE A 268 -3.70 0.15 12.36
N TYR A 269 -3.03 -0.85 12.93
CA TYR A 269 -3.02 -1.05 14.38
C TYR A 269 -2.39 0.12 15.11
N PHE A 270 -1.29 0.68 14.59
CA PHE A 270 -0.71 1.88 15.18
C PHE A 270 -1.74 3.01 15.25
N LEU A 271 -2.54 3.20 14.20
CA LEU A 271 -3.56 4.25 14.17
C LEU A 271 -4.67 4.01 15.22
N ILE A 272 -5.11 2.76 15.42
CA ILE A 272 -6.12 2.42 16.43
C ILE A 272 -5.59 2.58 17.86
N TYR A 273 -4.37 2.10 18.14
CA TYR A 273 -3.82 2.16 19.50
C TYR A 273 -3.27 3.53 19.89
N SER A 274 -3.03 4.40 18.90
CA SER A 274 -2.51 5.77 19.14
C SER A 274 -3.59 6.86 19.14
N SER A 275 -4.83 6.54 18.76
CA SER A 275 -6.00 7.42 18.84
C SER A 275 -6.61 7.43 20.24
#